data_AF-A0A835IXD5-F1
#
_entry.id   AF-A0A835IXD5-F1
#
_cell.length_a   1.000
_cell.length_b   1.000
_cell.length_c   1.000
_cell.angle_alpha   90.00
_cell.angle_beta   90.00
_cell.angle_gamma   90.00
#
_symmetry.space_group_name_H-M   'P 1'
#
loop_
_entity.id
_entity.type
_entity.pdbx_description
1 polymer ?
#
loop_
_entity_poly.entity_id
_entity_poly.type
_entity_poly.pdbx_seq_one_letter_code
_entity_poly.pdbx_strand_id
1 'polypeptide(L)'
;MGATELLPKEYGYVVLVLAFYCFVNFWMAIKVGGARRKYKVPYPTLYASESDNKDAKLYNCVQRGHQNSLEMMPVFFLVLGLGGLQHPTVAAALGLVFTVGRIFYFIGYSTGDPKNRMKAGYEIMN
;
A
#
# COMPACT_ATOMS: atom_id res chain seq x y z
N MET A 1 26.37 21.84 13.81
CA MET A 1 25.21 21.01 14.19
C MET A 1 24.88 20.14 13.00
N GLY A 2 25.33 18.88 13.01
CA GLY A 2 24.97 17.91 11.98
C GLY A 2 23.54 17.42 12.22
N ALA A 3 22.80 17.06 11.17
CA ALA A 3 21.44 16.52 11.29
C ALA A 3 21.33 15.31 12.25
N THR A 4 22.45 14.65 12.53
CA THR A 4 22.60 13.55 13.49
C THR A 4 22.44 13.96 14.96
N GLU A 5 22.60 15.23 15.32
CA GLU A 5 22.39 15.71 16.70
C GLU A 5 20.93 16.09 16.98
N LEU A 6 20.11 16.26 15.93
CA LEU A 6 18.74 16.75 16.03
C LEU A 6 17.69 15.62 16.08
N LEU A 7 18.07 14.40 15.71
CA LEU A 7 17.16 13.26 15.59
C LEU A 7 17.49 12.16 16.61
N PRO A 8 16.48 11.43 17.12
CA PRO A 8 16.70 10.26 17.96
C PRO A 8 17.61 9.23 17.27
N LYS A 9 18.46 8.55 18.05
CA LYS A 9 19.43 7.56 17.53
C LYS A 9 18.74 6.44 16.74
N GLU A 10 17.51 6.10 17.11
CA GLU A 10 16.70 5.04 16.52
C GLU A 10 15.79 5.53 15.37
N TYR A 11 15.80 6.82 15.03
CA TYR A 11 14.95 7.39 13.99
C TYR A 11 15.24 6.80 12.60
N GLY A 12 16.41 6.19 12.40
CA GLY A 12 16.71 5.41 11.20
C GLY A 12 15.68 4.31 10.90
N TYR A 13 15.07 3.70 11.92
CA TYR A 13 14.01 2.69 11.71
C TYR A 13 12.74 3.30 11.08
N VAL A 14 12.39 4.53 11.46
CA VAL A 14 11.26 5.26 10.87
C VAL A 14 11.49 5.50 9.38
N VAL A 15 12.72 5.91 9.02
CA VAL A 15 13.12 6.12 7.62
C VAL A 15 13.07 4.81 6.83
N LEU A 16 13.54 3.70 7.41
CA LEU A 16 13.47 2.39 6.76
C LEU A 16 12.03 1.95 6.48
N VAL A 17 11.11 2.19 7.42
CA VAL A 17 9.69 1.86 7.24
C VAL A 17 9.05 2.76 6.17
N LEU A 18 9.37 4.05 6.13
CA LEU A 18 8.92 4.95 5.06
C LEU A 18 9.40 4.47 3.69
N ALA A 19 10.69 4.15 3.57
CA ALA A 19 11.26 3.62 2.33
C ALA A 19 10.60 2.30 1.93
N PHE A 20 10.37 1.40 2.88
CA PHE A 20 9.68 0.14 2.65
C PHE A 20 8.25 0.36 2.12
N TYR A 21 7.49 1.30 2.69
CA TYR A 21 6.15 1.63 2.19
C TYR A 21 6.17 2.16 0.75
N CYS A 22 7.18 2.98 0.39
CA CYS A 22 7.38 3.42 -0.99
C CYS A 22 7.61 2.23 -1.95
N PHE A 23 8.46 1.27 -1.57
CA PHE A 23 8.68 0.05 -2.36
C PHE A 23 7.39 -0.78 -2.51
N VAL A 24 6.59 -0.89 -1.45
CA VAL A 24 5.30 -1.59 -1.51
C VAL A 24 4.34 -0.89 -2.48
N ASN A 25 4.25 0.45 -2.46
CA ASN A 25 3.41 1.18 -3.43
C ASN A 25 3.91 1.02 -4.86
N PHE A 26 5.23 1.05 -5.06
CA PHE A 26 5.83 0.80 -6.37
C PHE A 26 5.46 -0.60 -6.89
N TRP A 27 5.54 -1.62 -6.03
CA TRP A 27 5.11 -2.98 -6.38
C TRP A 27 3.61 -3.04 -6.74
N MET A 28 2.74 -2.37 -5.99
CA MET A 28 1.30 -2.27 -6.33
C MET A 28 1.09 -1.60 -7.70
N ALA A 29 1.86 -0.56 -8.03
CA ALA A 29 1.81 0.10 -9.33
C ALA A 29 2.21 -0.85 -10.47
N ILE A 30 3.24 -1.68 -10.29
CA ILE A 30 3.62 -2.72 -11.26
C ILE A 30 2.47 -3.72 -11.45
N LYS A 31 1.83 -4.16 -10.37
CA LYS A 31 0.68 -5.08 -10.42
C LYS A 31 -0.51 -4.48 -11.18
N VAL A 32 -0.81 -3.21 -10.95
CA VAL A 32 -1.79 -2.45 -11.75
C VAL A 32 -1.41 -2.40 -13.22
N GLY A 33 -0.15 -2.12 -13.54
CA GLY A 33 0.35 -2.10 -14.93
C GLY A 33 0.22 -3.45 -15.62
N GLY A 34 0.54 -4.54 -14.91
CA GLY A 34 0.33 -5.91 -15.39
C GLY A 34 -1.15 -6.24 -15.60
N ALA A 35 -2.02 -5.86 -14.65
CA ALA A 35 -3.47 -6.04 -14.75
C ALA A 35 -4.03 -5.25 -15.94
N ARG A 36 -3.59 -4.02 -16.16
CA ARG A 36 -3.98 -3.19 -17.30
C ARG A 36 -3.70 -3.90 -18.63
N ARG A 37 -2.51 -4.49 -18.78
CA ARG A 37 -2.14 -5.28 -19.97
C ARG A 37 -2.99 -6.54 -20.10
N LYS A 38 -3.17 -7.28 -18.99
CA LYS A 38 -3.94 -8.54 -18.95
C LYS A 38 -5.40 -8.33 -19.36
N TYR A 39 -6.04 -7.29 -18.82
CA TYR A 39 -7.45 -7.00 -19.06
C TYR A 39 -7.67 -5.99 -20.20
N LYS A 40 -6.62 -5.66 -20.97
CA LYS A 40 -6.69 -4.80 -22.16
C LYS A 40 -7.39 -3.46 -21.92
N VAL A 41 -7.08 -2.80 -20.80
CA VAL A 41 -7.67 -1.49 -20.46
C VAL A 41 -6.80 -0.37 -21.05
N PRO A 42 -7.25 0.34 -22.10
CA PRO A 42 -6.45 1.38 -22.74
C PRO A 42 -6.27 2.58 -21.81
N TYR A 43 -5.19 3.34 -22.00
CA TYR A 43 -5.08 4.68 -21.45
C TYR A 43 -6.02 5.62 -22.25
N PRO A 44 -6.64 6.65 -21.63
CA PRO A 44 -6.48 7.14 -20.26
C PRO A 44 -7.44 6.49 -19.23
N THR A 45 -8.16 5.44 -19.61
CA THR A 45 -9.21 4.83 -18.77
C THR A 45 -8.63 4.35 -17.44
N LEU A 46 -9.16 4.90 -16.35
CA LEU A 46 -8.73 4.60 -14.99
C LEU A 46 -9.39 3.34 -14.45
N TYR A 47 -10.73 3.28 -14.57
CA TYR A 47 -11.59 2.15 -14.25
C TYR A 47 -12.26 1.65 -15.53
N ALA A 48 -12.24 0.34 -15.75
CA ALA A 48 -12.93 -0.29 -16.86
C ALA A 48 -14.45 -0.29 -16.61
N SER A 49 -15.23 -0.02 -17.65
CA SER A 49 -16.69 -0.16 -17.59
C SER A 49 -17.08 -1.65 -17.64
N GLU A 50 -18.02 -2.06 -16.79
CA GLU A 50 -18.54 -3.43 -16.80
C GLU A 50 -19.33 -3.75 -18.08
N SER A 51 -19.85 -2.74 -18.79
CA SER A 51 -20.48 -2.90 -20.10
C SER A 51 -19.48 -3.31 -21.19
N ASP A 52 -18.24 -2.84 -21.07
CA ASP A 52 -17.24 -2.91 -22.15
C ASP A 52 -16.28 -4.08 -21.96
N ASN A 53 -16.16 -4.59 -20.73
CA ASN A 53 -15.23 -5.66 -20.40
C ASN A 53 -15.79 -6.58 -19.30
N LYS A 54 -15.88 -7.87 -19.61
CA LYS A 54 -16.33 -8.92 -18.67
C LYS A 54 -15.42 -9.03 -17.44
N ASP A 55 -14.14 -8.68 -17.60
CA ASP A 55 -13.14 -8.70 -16.53
C ASP A 55 -12.94 -7.31 -15.87
N ALA A 56 -13.81 -6.33 -16.18
CA ALA A 56 -13.70 -4.97 -15.64
C ALA A 56 -13.60 -4.97 -14.11
N LYS A 57 -14.40 -5.79 -13.44
CA LYS A 57 -14.40 -5.90 -11.97
C LYS A 57 -13.06 -6.34 -11.40
N LEU A 58 -12.37 -7.28 -12.05
CA LEU A 58 -11.06 -7.77 -11.61
C LEU A 58 -10.01 -6.66 -11.71
N TYR A 59 -9.95 -5.98 -12.85
CA TYR A 59 -9.06 -4.84 -13.04
C TYR A 59 -9.38 -3.71 -12.06
N ASN A 60 -10.65 -3.33 -11.93
CA ASN A 60 -11.10 -2.27 -11.03
C ASN A 60 -10.76 -2.58 -9.57
N CYS A 61 -10.80 -3.86 -9.18
CA CYS A 61 -10.38 -4.26 -7.84
C CYS A 61 -8.89 -4.02 -7.61
N VAL A 62 -8.01 -4.49 -8.51
CA VAL A 62 -6.57 -4.24 -8.42
C VAL A 62 -6.27 -2.74 -8.40
N GLN A 63 -6.93 -1.97 -9.26
CA GLN A 63 -6.78 -0.52 -9.35
C GLN A 63 -7.22 0.19 -8.06
N ARG A 64 -8.39 -0.17 -7.52
CA ARG A 64 -8.94 0.43 -6.29
C ARG A 64 -8.06 0.10 -5.08
N GLY A 65 -7.54 -1.12 -5.01
CA GLY A 65 -6.63 -1.55 -3.95
C GLY A 65 -5.39 -0.66 -3.86
N HIS A 66 -4.75 -0.37 -5.00
CA HIS A 66 -3.59 0.53 -5.05
C HIS A 66 -3.97 1.98 -4.74
N GLN A 67 -5.08 2.49 -5.29
CA GLN A 67 -5.54 3.85 -5.03
C GLN A 67 -5.85 4.09 -3.55
N ASN A 68 -6.43 3.11 -2.86
CA ASN A 68 -6.69 3.26 -1.43
C ASN A 68 -5.38 3.37 -0.61
N SER A 69 -4.31 2.71 -1.05
CA SER A 69 -2.98 2.87 -0.46
C SER A 69 -2.39 4.25 -0.72
N LEU A 70 -2.59 4.80 -1.92
CA LEU A 70 -2.16 6.16 -2.27
C LEU A 70 -2.92 7.23 -1.51
N GLU A 71 -4.24 7.08 -1.31
CA GLU A 71 -5.08 8.01 -0.55
C GLU A 71 -4.62 8.13 0.91
N MET A 72 -4.18 7.03 1.51
CA MET A 72 -3.73 7.01 2.92
C MET A 72 -2.24 7.35 3.09
N MET A 73 -1.44 7.27 2.03
CA MET A 73 0.02 7.46 2.10
C MET A 73 0.42 8.79 2.75
N PRO A 74 -0.16 9.96 2.41
CA PRO A 74 0.25 11.24 3.00
C PRO A 74 0.01 11.28 4.50
N VAL A 75 -1.17 10.82 4.94
CA VAL A 75 -1.55 10.79 6.36
C VAL A 75 -0.64 9.82 7.13
N PHE A 76 -0.39 8.64 6.55
CA PHE A 76 0.52 7.66 7.14
C PHE A 76 1.93 8.22 7.32
N PHE A 77 2.48 8.88 6.30
CA PHE A 77 3.84 9.46 6.37
C PHE A 77 3.94 10.57 7.41
N LEU A 78 2.93 11.44 7.49
CA LEU A 78 2.88 12.50 8.49
C LEU A 78 2.84 11.93 9.91
N VAL A 79 1.93 11.00 10.18
CA VAL A 79 1.78 10.41 11.52
C VAL A 79 3.00 9.59 11.92
N LEU A 80 3.55 8.79 11.00
CA LEU A 80 4.74 7.98 11.26
C LEU A 80 5.98 8.85 11.49
N GLY A 81 6.17 9.89 10.68
CA GLY A 81 7.27 10.84 10.83
C GLY A 81 7.19 11.61 12.15
N LEU A 82 6.06 12.26 12.43
CA LEU A 82 5.87 13.05 13.64
C LEU A 82 5.91 12.18 14.91
N GLY A 83 5.22 11.03 14.90
CA GLY A 83 5.24 10.10 16.03
C GLY A 83 6.63 9.50 16.26
N GLY A 84 7.41 9.34 15.19
CA GLY A 84 8.79 8.88 15.24
C GLY A 84 9.74 9.85 15.94
N LEU A 85 9.44 11.15 15.96
CA LEU A 85 10.32 12.16 16.60
C LEU A 85 10.38 11.96 18.11
N GLN A 86 9.27 11.52 18.72
CA GLN A 86 9.19 11.28 20.16
C GLN A 86 9.36 9.80 20.52
N HIS A 87 8.83 8.90 19.70
CA HIS A 87 8.82 7.45 19.96
C HIS A 87 9.26 6.65 18.72
N PRO A 88 10.54 6.73 18.31
CA PRO A 88 11.03 6.19 17.04
C PRO A 88 10.83 4.68 16.89
N THR A 89 11.07 3.89 17.94
CA THR A 89 10.96 2.42 17.90
C THR A 89 9.51 1.96 17.81
N VAL A 90 8.62 2.55 18.62
CA VAL A 90 7.19 2.23 18.64
C VAL A 90 6.54 2.65 17.32
N ALA A 91 6.85 3.86 16.84
CA ALA A 91 6.37 4.36 15.56
C ALA A 91 6.79 3.44 14.42
N ALA A 92 8.08 3.04 14.37
CA ALA A 92 8.57 2.12 13.36
C ALA A 92 7.88 0.75 13.43
N ALA A 93 7.69 0.17 14.62
CA ALA A 93 7.02 -1.12 14.78
C ALA A 93 5.57 -1.07 14.28
N LEU A 94 4.80 -0.05 14.68
CA LEU A 94 3.42 0.14 14.22
C LEU A 94 3.36 0.43 12.71
N GLY A 95 4.30 1.22 12.19
CA GLY A 95 4.39 1.51 10.77
C GLY A 95 4.72 0.26 9.93
N LEU A 96 5.55 -0.64 10.45
CA LEU A 96 5.85 -1.91 9.81
C LEU A 96 4.61 -2.81 9.77
N VAL A 97 3.90 -2.95 10.89
CA VAL A 97 2.63 -3.71 10.97
C VAL A 97 1.61 -3.16 9.98
N PHE A 98 1.45 -1.83 9.91
CA PHE A 98 0.57 -1.19 8.95
C PHE A 98 0.97 -1.50 7.50
N THR A 99 2.26 -1.37 7.17
CA THR A 99 2.78 -1.60 5.82
C THR A 99 2.58 -3.05 5.37
N VAL A 100 2.86 -4.02 6.25
CA VAL A 100 2.60 -5.44 5.99
C VAL A 100 1.11 -5.70 5.83
N GLY A 101 0.26 -5.10 6.68
CA GLY A 101 -1.19 -5.15 6.55
C GLY A 101 -1.68 -4.65 5.18
N ARG A 102 -1.04 -3.62 4.61
CA ARG A 102 -1.36 -3.13 3.26
C ARG A 102 -1.03 -4.12 2.15
N ILE A 103 0.04 -4.91 2.30
CA ILE A 103 0.37 -5.97 1.34
C ILE A 103 -0.76 -7.00 1.32
N PHE A 104 -1.17 -7.49 2.49
CA PHE A 104 -2.27 -8.45 2.58
C PHE A 104 -3.59 -7.88 2.09
N TYR A 105 -3.91 -6.64 2.47
CA TYR A 105 -5.09 -5.92 1.97
C TYR A 105 -5.12 -5.90 0.44
N PHE A 106 -4.02 -5.51 -0.20
CA PHE A 106 -3.94 -5.40 -1.66
C PHE A 106 -4.05 -6.77 -2.34
N ILE A 107 -3.40 -7.80 -1.80
CA ILE A 107 -3.52 -9.17 -2.31
C ILE A 107 -4.97 -9.65 -2.23
N GLY A 108 -5.62 -9.48 -1.08
CA GLY A 108 -7.02 -9.85 -0.89
C GLY A 108 -7.96 -9.09 -1.83
N TYR A 109 -7.76 -7.77 -1.98
CA TYR A 109 -8.55 -6.95 -2.90
C TYR A 109 -8.35 -7.38 -4.36
N SER A 110 -7.14 -7.78 -4.75
CA SER A 110 -6.79 -8.19 -6.12
C SER A 110 -7.44 -9.50 -6.57
N THR A 111 -8.16 -10.22 -5.68
CA THR A 111 -8.91 -11.45 -6.01
C THR A 111 -10.20 -11.20 -6.81
N GLY A 112 -10.66 -9.96 -6.91
CA GLY A 112 -11.90 -9.61 -7.61
C GLY A 112 -13.16 -9.59 -6.75
N ASP A 113 -13.06 -10.05 -5.50
CA ASP A 113 -14.09 -9.84 -4.48
C ASP A 113 -13.58 -8.83 -3.44
N PRO A 114 -14.15 -7.61 -3.39
CA PRO A 114 -13.81 -6.62 -2.38
C PRO A 114 -13.95 -7.10 -0.93
N LYS A 115 -14.78 -8.13 -0.66
CA LYS A 115 -14.93 -8.71 0.68
C LYS A 115 -13.67 -9.44 1.15
N ASN A 116 -12.84 -9.92 0.23
CA ASN A 116 -11.60 -10.64 0.54
C ASN A 116 -10.47 -9.72 1.03
N ARG A 117 -10.66 -8.39 1.00
CA ARG A 117 -9.71 -7.40 1.54
C ARG A 117 -9.36 -7.62 3.02
N MET A 118 -10.26 -8.27 3.77
CA MET A 118 -10.07 -8.61 5.19
C MET A 118 -9.69 -10.08 5.41
N LYS A 119 -9.81 -10.94 4.39
CA LYS A 119 -9.60 -12.39 4.52
C LYS A 119 -8.16 -12.82 4.29
N ALA A 120 -7.41 -12.11 3.46
CA ALA A 120 -6.04 -12.50 3.11
C ALA A 120 -5.09 -12.58 4.33
N GLY A 121 -5.33 -11.80 5.40
CA GLY A 121 -4.58 -11.94 6.65
C GLY A 121 -4.97 -13.17 7.47
N TYR A 122 -6.20 -13.67 7.32
CA TYR A 122 -6.75 -14.80 8.08
C TYR A 122 -6.45 -16.15 7.41
N GLU A 123 -6.48 -16.22 6.08
CA GLU A 123 -6.22 -17.47 5.31
C GLU A 123 -4.73 -17.82 5.17
N ILE A 124 -3.80 -16.87 5.34
CA ILE A 124 -2.34 -17.13 5.28
C ILE A 124 -1.78 -17.53 6.66
N MET A 125 -2.53 -17.29 7.74
CA MET A 125 -2.17 -17.64 9.12
C MET A 125 -2.74 -19.00 9.57
N ASN A 126 -3.42 -19.72 8.69
CA ASN A 126 -3.98 -21.07 8.89
C ASN A 126 -3.36 -22.02 7.86
#